data_AF-A0A6P3ZAD5-F1
#
_entry.id   AF-A0A6P3ZAD5-F1
#
_cell.length_a   1.000
_cell.length_b   1.000
_cell.length_c   1.000
_cell.angle_alpha   90.00
_cell.angle_beta   90.00
_cell.angle_gamma   90.00
#
_symmetry.space_group_name_H-M   'P 1'
#
loop_
_entity.id
_entity.type
_entity.pdbx_description
1 polymer ?
#
loop_
_entity_poly.entity_id
_entity_poly.type
_entity_poly.pdbx_seq_one_letter_code
_entity_poly.pdbx_strand_id
1 'polypeptide(L)'
;MKAMETIQDLIDEAKLRTLWWALCVFAISYFLTHTSKSMWMNLPISILFVCGLRILFNEVDFHRKVRPVWRQTYLSHLEKKQLSVNDSRLSTAPAPTKWKRKIDSPIVEDAITDFIDIILKDFVVDLWYSDITPDREFPEQIRAVIMDALGEISGRVKNINLVDLLTRDIIDLVGDHLDLFRRNQAIIGVDVMGTLSSEERDERLKHHLMASKELHPALISPESEYKVLQRLMAGVLTLVLRPREAQCPVIRSIARELLTCLVIQPLMNLASPGYVFNPFAL
;
A
#
# COMPACT_ATOMS: atom_id res chain seq x y z
N MET A 1 -19.57 3.24 31.21
CA MET A 1 -19.87 4.03 30.00
C MET A 1 -21.37 3.95 29.75
N LYS A 2 -22.03 5.10 29.65
CA LYS A 2 -23.47 5.24 29.45
C LYS A 2 -23.82 4.75 28.03
N ALA A 3 -24.84 3.93 27.86
CA ALA A 3 -25.27 3.47 26.55
C ALA A 3 -25.75 4.69 25.73
N MET A 4 -25.15 4.91 24.56
CA MET A 4 -25.54 5.98 23.63
C MET A 4 -26.74 5.48 22.82
N GLU A 5 -27.92 6.02 23.09
CA GLU A 5 -29.18 5.60 22.45
C GLU A 5 -29.73 6.64 21.47
N THR A 6 -29.13 7.83 21.37
CA THR A 6 -29.65 8.93 20.55
C THR A 6 -28.63 9.48 19.55
N ILE A 7 -29.09 9.77 18.33
CA ILE A 7 -28.29 10.40 17.25
C ILE A 7 -27.64 11.72 17.72
N GLN A 8 -28.28 12.40 18.67
CA GLN A 8 -27.76 13.62 19.28
C GLN A 8 -26.45 13.39 20.06
N ASP A 9 -26.32 12.26 20.78
CA ASP A 9 -25.10 11.93 21.52
C ASP A 9 -23.94 11.63 20.57
N LEU A 10 -24.22 11.03 19.40
CA LEU A 10 -23.23 10.80 18.35
C LEU A 10 -22.74 12.11 17.74
N ILE A 11 -23.65 13.07 17.53
CA ILE A 11 -23.32 14.39 17.00
C ILE A 11 -22.48 15.18 18.01
N ASP A 12 -22.82 15.13 19.30
CA ASP A 12 -22.10 15.86 20.33
C ASP A 12 -20.72 15.26 20.61
N GLU A 13 -20.58 13.93 20.57
CA GLU A 13 -19.28 13.24 20.60
C GLU A 13 -18.43 13.57 19.36
N ALA A 14 -19.02 13.61 18.16
CA ALA A 14 -18.31 13.99 16.95
C ALA A 14 -17.81 15.44 17.00
N LYS A 15 -18.65 16.37 17.47
CA LYS A 15 -18.26 17.77 17.70
C LYS A 15 -17.12 17.88 18.71
N LEU A 16 -17.22 17.15 19.82
CA LEU A 16 -16.17 17.14 20.84
C LEU A 16 -14.84 16.62 20.28
N ARG A 17 -14.87 15.56 19.48
CA ARG A 17 -13.67 15.03 18.80
C ARG A 17 -13.10 16.03 17.79
N THR A 18 -13.95 16.66 16.97
CA THR A 18 -13.47 17.69 16.02
C THR A 18 -12.86 18.88 16.73
N LEU A 19 -13.37 19.27 17.90
CA LEU A 19 -12.83 20.35 18.70
C LEU A 19 -11.46 19.97 19.29
N TRP A 20 -11.30 18.75 19.80
CA TRP A 20 -10.00 18.22 20.23
C TRP A 20 -8.97 18.18 19.10
N TRP A 21 -9.37 17.69 17.91
CA TRP A 21 -8.50 17.68 16.74
C TRP A 21 -8.08 19.09 16.31
N ALA A 22 -9.01 20.04 16.26
CA ALA A 22 -8.70 21.42 15.93
C ALA A 22 -7.74 22.06 16.94
N LEU A 23 -7.93 21.79 18.23
CA LEU A 23 -7.07 22.30 19.31
C LEU A 23 -5.67 21.69 19.25
N CYS A 24 -5.57 20.39 18.94
CA CYS A 24 -4.29 19.71 18.68
C CYS A 24 -3.56 20.29 17.46
N VAL A 25 -4.25 20.47 16.33
CA VAL A 25 -3.67 21.04 15.10
C VAL A 25 -3.22 22.49 15.31
N PHE A 26 -4.01 23.28 16.02
CA PHE A 26 -3.64 24.65 16.39
C PHE A 26 -2.40 24.68 17.29
N ALA A 27 -2.34 23.83 18.31
CA ALA A 27 -1.18 23.71 19.19
C ALA A 27 0.07 23.31 18.39
N ILE A 28 -0.01 22.26 17.56
CA ILE A 28 1.08 21.83 16.67
C ILE A 28 1.56 22.99 15.80
N SER A 29 0.64 23.69 15.14
CA SER A 29 0.96 24.76 14.19
C SER A 29 1.58 25.99 14.88
N TYR A 30 1.07 26.35 16.06
CA TYR A 30 1.62 27.41 16.90
C TYR A 30 3.04 27.08 17.38
N PHE A 31 3.27 25.83 17.81
CA PHE A 31 4.59 25.37 18.22
C PHE A 31 5.58 25.32 17.06
N LEU A 32 5.17 24.79 15.89
CA LEU A 32 6.01 24.79 14.68
C LEU A 32 6.41 26.22 14.28
N THR A 33 5.52 27.19 14.45
CA THR A 33 5.76 28.61 14.14
C THR A 33 6.70 29.28 15.16
N HIS A 34 6.69 28.85 16.43
CA HIS A 34 7.58 29.36 17.48
C HIS A 34 8.84 28.51 17.72
N THR A 35 9.18 27.61 16.80
CA THR A 35 10.39 26.79 16.87
C THR A 35 11.63 27.69 16.91
N SER A 36 12.33 27.72 18.04
CA SER A 36 13.52 28.55 18.20
C SER A 36 14.66 28.03 17.31
N LYS A 37 15.59 28.91 16.88
CA LYS A 37 16.79 28.51 16.10
C LYS A 37 17.72 27.54 16.83
N SER A 38 17.53 27.33 18.13
CA SER A 38 18.33 26.38 18.93
C SER A 38 17.67 25.01 18.97
N MET A 39 18.29 24.02 18.33
CA MET A 39 17.77 22.64 18.24
C MET A 39 17.54 21.98 19.62
N TRP A 40 18.31 22.37 20.64
CA TRP A 40 18.25 21.77 21.98
C TRP A 40 16.95 22.05 22.74
N MET A 41 16.28 23.17 22.46
CA MET A 41 14.99 23.48 23.10
C MET A 41 13.80 22.77 22.45
N ASN A 42 13.95 22.28 21.22
CA ASN A 42 12.89 21.60 20.47
C ASN A 42 12.83 20.08 20.77
N LEU A 43 13.91 19.52 21.32
CA LEU A 43 14.02 18.10 21.69
C LEU A 43 13.04 17.65 22.79
N PRO A 44 12.93 18.34 23.95
CA PRO A 44 11.99 17.91 25.00
C PRO A 44 10.52 18.01 24.55
N ILE A 45 10.20 18.98 23.70
CA ILE A 45 8.85 19.22 23.18
C ILE A 45 8.46 18.16 22.14
N SER A 46 9.38 17.77 21.27
CA SER A 46 9.16 16.68 20.31
C SER A 46 8.99 15.32 21.01
N ILE A 47 9.74 15.05 22.09
CA ILE A 47 9.53 13.86 22.93
C ILE A 47 8.13 13.87 23.55
N LEU A 48 7.68 15.01 24.10
CA LEU A 48 6.32 15.17 24.64
C LEU A 48 5.24 14.94 23.56
N PHE A 49 5.46 15.43 22.34
CA PHE A 49 4.57 15.20 21.21
C PHE A 49 4.48 13.72 20.84
N VAL A 50 5.62 13.04 20.71
CA VAL A 50 5.65 11.61 20.40
C VAL A 50 4.99 10.78 21.50
N CYS A 51 5.22 11.13 22.78
CA CYS A 51 4.56 10.48 23.92
C CYS A 51 3.04 10.72 23.90
N GLY A 52 2.58 11.95 23.64
CA GLY A 52 1.16 12.28 23.51
C GLY A 52 0.50 11.55 22.35
N LEU A 53 1.17 11.49 21.19
CA LEU A 53 0.72 10.73 20.02
C LEU A 53 0.59 9.24 20.37
N ARG A 54 1.59 8.69 21.07
CA ARG A 54 1.60 7.29 21.49
C ARG A 54 0.44 6.98 22.44
N ILE A 55 0.13 7.86 23.38
CA ILE A 55 -1.01 7.69 24.30
C ILE A 55 -2.33 7.74 23.53
N LEU A 56 -2.48 8.70 22.62
CA LEU A 56 -3.70 8.88 21.83
C LEU A 56 -3.95 7.70 20.90
N PHE A 57 -2.92 7.22 20.20
CA PHE A 57 -3.02 6.00 19.37
C PHE A 57 -3.34 4.77 20.21
N ASN A 58 -2.75 4.63 21.39
CA ASN A 58 -2.97 3.48 22.26
C ASN A 58 -4.38 3.51 22.91
N GLU A 59 -4.94 4.69 23.23
CA GLU A 59 -6.33 4.81 23.70
C GLU A 59 -7.36 4.45 22.62
N VAL A 60 -7.11 4.85 21.37
CA VAL A 60 -7.97 4.47 20.23
C VAL A 60 -7.94 2.95 20.00
N ASP A 61 -6.80 2.29 20.26
CA ASP A 61 -6.67 0.83 20.18
C ASP A 61 -7.27 0.07 21.38
N PHE A 62 -7.56 0.72 22.51
CA PHE A 62 -8.12 0.05 23.70
C PHE A 62 -9.56 -0.47 23.50
N HIS A 63 -10.28 0.02 22.48
CA HIS A 63 -11.57 -0.56 22.08
C HIS A 63 -11.46 -1.78 21.16
N ARG A 64 -10.27 -2.07 20.62
CA ARG A 64 -10.01 -3.28 19.83
C ARG A 64 -9.18 -4.27 20.64
N LYS A 65 -9.72 -4.69 21.80
CA LYS A 65 -9.11 -5.72 22.65
C LYS A 65 -8.71 -6.95 21.81
N VAL A 66 -7.40 -7.19 21.80
CA VAL A 66 -6.69 -8.32 21.20
C VAL A 66 -7.36 -9.64 21.62
N ARG A 67 -7.92 -10.36 20.66
CA ARG A 67 -8.14 -11.81 20.81
C ARG A 67 -6.79 -12.50 20.66
N PRO A 68 -6.41 -13.43 21.53
CA PRO A 68 -5.17 -14.18 21.36
C PRO A 68 -5.26 -15.00 20.07
N VAL A 69 -4.39 -14.70 19.10
CA VAL A 69 -4.26 -15.46 17.86
C VAL A 69 -3.54 -16.77 18.20
N TRP A 70 -4.31 -17.85 18.30
CA TRP A 70 -3.78 -19.21 18.31
C TRP A 70 -3.08 -19.43 16.96
N ARG A 71 -1.75 -19.63 16.96
CA ARG A 71 -0.98 -19.92 15.74
C ARG A 71 -1.46 -21.26 15.17
N GLN A 72 -2.34 -21.21 14.17
CA GLN A 72 -2.64 -22.35 13.32
C GLN A 72 -1.43 -22.63 12.43
N THR A 73 -0.74 -23.74 12.69
CA THR A 73 0.39 -24.23 11.91
C THR A 73 -0.07 -24.57 10.49
N TYR A 74 0.74 -24.19 9.49
CA TYR A 74 0.53 -24.36 8.05
C TYR A 74 -0.04 -25.74 7.63
N LEU A 75 0.23 -26.79 8.39
CA LEU A 75 -0.25 -28.16 8.15
C LEU A 75 -1.75 -28.37 8.42
N SER A 76 -2.40 -27.61 9.31
CA SER A 76 -3.84 -27.76 9.58
C SER A 76 -4.73 -27.28 8.42
N HIS A 77 -4.18 -26.48 7.50
CA HIS A 77 -4.87 -26.02 6.30
C HIS A 77 -4.93 -27.07 5.18
N LEU A 78 -4.02 -28.05 5.18
CA LEU A 78 -3.99 -29.12 4.17
C LEU A 78 -4.97 -30.25 4.49
N GLU A 79 -5.23 -30.49 5.77
CA GLU A 79 -6.18 -31.53 6.23
C GLU A 79 -7.65 -31.17 5.90
N LYS A 80 -8.00 -29.88 5.86
CA LYS A 80 -9.34 -29.40 5.46
C LYS A 80 -9.60 -29.45 3.96
N LYS A 81 -8.65 -29.92 3.14
CA LYS A 81 -8.77 -29.97 1.67
C LYS A 81 -9.25 -31.32 1.13
N GLN A 82 -9.88 -32.17 1.96
CA GLN A 82 -10.77 -33.20 1.43
C GLN A 82 -12.04 -32.52 0.87
N LEU A 83 -12.13 -32.54 -0.45
CA LEU A 83 -13.23 -31.98 -1.25
C LEU A 83 -14.60 -32.48 -0.76
N SER A 84 -15.40 -31.55 -0.23
CA SER A 84 -16.81 -31.78 0.10
C SER A 84 -17.67 -31.58 -1.14
N VAL A 85 -18.64 -32.48 -1.34
CA VAL A 85 -19.55 -32.58 -2.50
C VAL A 85 -20.48 -31.35 -2.69
N ASN A 86 -20.51 -30.42 -1.73
CA ASN A 86 -21.22 -29.13 -1.87
C ASN A 86 -20.29 -28.01 -2.35
N ASP A 87 -19.81 -28.11 -3.60
CA ASP A 87 -18.88 -27.14 -4.18
C ASP A 87 -19.61 -25.90 -4.74
N SER A 88 -19.34 -24.74 -4.14
CA SER A 88 -19.78 -23.41 -4.60
C SER A 88 -19.37 -23.06 -6.04
N ARG A 89 -18.53 -23.90 -6.66
CA ARG A 89 -18.16 -23.84 -8.09
C ARG A 89 -19.30 -24.13 -9.05
N LEU A 90 -20.44 -24.66 -8.58
CA LEU A 90 -21.63 -24.93 -9.40
C LEU A 90 -22.69 -23.81 -9.34
N SER A 91 -22.51 -22.78 -8.50
CA SER A 91 -23.45 -21.66 -8.44
C SER A 91 -23.17 -20.66 -9.56
N THR A 92 -24.14 -20.50 -10.46
CA THR A 92 -24.21 -19.52 -11.57
C THR A 92 -24.90 -18.21 -11.19
N ALA A 93 -25.36 -18.06 -9.94
CA ALA A 93 -25.93 -16.79 -9.47
C ALA A 93 -24.79 -15.78 -9.14
N PRO A 94 -24.91 -14.51 -9.57
CA PRO A 94 -23.99 -13.47 -9.13
C PRO A 94 -24.17 -13.31 -7.62
N ALA A 95 -23.15 -13.73 -6.85
CA ALA A 95 -23.16 -13.52 -5.42
C ALA A 95 -23.23 -12.00 -5.17
N PRO A 96 -24.10 -11.51 -4.26
CA PRO A 96 -24.16 -10.09 -3.94
C PRO A 96 -22.76 -9.60 -3.55
N THR A 97 -22.40 -8.42 -4.05
CA THR A 97 -21.09 -7.78 -3.95
C THR A 97 -20.64 -7.65 -2.49
N LYS A 98 -19.96 -8.68 -1.98
CA LYS A 98 -19.48 -8.77 -0.59
C LYS A 98 -18.48 -7.66 -0.23
N TRP A 99 -17.91 -6.99 -1.22
CA TRP A 99 -16.92 -5.92 -1.04
C TRP A 99 -17.51 -4.66 -0.40
N LYS A 100 -18.78 -4.31 -0.69
CA LYS A 100 -19.46 -3.13 -0.07
C LYS A 100 -19.53 -3.24 1.45
N ARG A 101 -19.59 -4.47 2.00
CA ARG A 101 -19.55 -4.70 3.45
C ARG A 101 -18.15 -4.59 4.06
N LYS A 102 -17.10 -4.47 3.24
CA LYS A 102 -15.71 -4.43 3.69
C LYS A 102 -15.12 -3.02 3.71
N ILE A 103 -15.77 -2.03 3.10
CA ILE A 103 -15.32 -0.63 3.07
C ILE A 103 -16.34 0.21 3.85
N ASP A 104 -15.98 0.63 5.05
CA ASP A 104 -16.91 1.30 5.99
C ASP A 104 -16.94 2.83 5.81
N SER A 105 -16.63 3.33 4.60
CA SER A 105 -16.57 4.77 4.29
C SER A 105 -17.08 5.07 2.88
N PRO A 106 -18.15 5.88 2.72
CA PRO A 106 -18.74 6.18 1.42
C PRO A 106 -17.81 7.00 0.52
N ILE A 107 -17.04 7.93 1.10
CA ILE A 107 -16.07 8.75 0.34
C ILE A 107 -14.99 7.86 -0.30
N VAL A 108 -14.55 6.82 0.41
CA VAL A 108 -13.57 5.86 -0.11
C VAL A 108 -14.19 4.96 -1.17
N GLU A 109 -15.45 4.57 -1.00
CA GLU A 109 -16.21 3.80 -2.00
C GLU A 109 -16.36 4.57 -3.32
N ASP A 110 -16.73 5.85 -3.24
CA ASP A 110 -16.89 6.72 -4.40
C ASP A 110 -15.55 6.91 -5.13
N ALA A 111 -14.48 7.24 -4.40
CA ALA A 111 -13.15 7.41 -4.98
C ALA A 111 -12.62 6.13 -5.66
N ILE A 112 -12.90 4.95 -5.09
CA ILE A 112 -12.56 3.66 -5.70
C ILE A 112 -13.37 3.44 -6.98
N THR A 113 -14.65 3.78 -6.97
CA THR A 113 -15.53 3.62 -8.13
C THR A 113 -15.07 4.52 -9.28
N ASP A 114 -14.81 5.80 -9.00
CA ASP A 114 -14.29 6.76 -9.98
C ASP A 114 -12.95 6.29 -10.57
N PHE A 115 -12.04 5.78 -9.73
CA PHE A 115 -10.76 5.26 -10.18
C PHE A 115 -10.92 4.07 -11.14
N ILE A 116 -11.86 3.17 -10.86
CA ILE A 116 -12.13 2.01 -11.72
C ILE A 116 -12.81 2.43 -13.01
N ASP A 117 -13.69 3.42 -12.96
CA ASP A 117 -14.32 3.97 -14.15
C ASP A 117 -13.29 4.56 -15.10
N ILE A 118 -12.29 5.28 -14.58
CA ILE A 118 -11.16 5.79 -15.37
C ILE A 118 -10.36 4.63 -15.98
N ILE A 119 -10.02 3.60 -15.20
CA ILE A 119 -9.26 2.44 -15.71
C ILE A 119 -10.03 1.75 -16.85
N LEU A 120 -11.31 1.46 -16.65
CA LEU A 120 -12.12 0.73 -17.61
C LEU A 120 -12.37 1.56 -18.87
N LYS A 121 -12.66 2.84 -18.70
CA LYS A 121 -12.88 3.74 -19.82
C LYS A 121 -11.62 3.86 -20.68
N ASP A 122 -10.52 4.33 -20.09
CA ASP A 122 -9.35 4.74 -20.85
C ASP A 122 -8.58 3.53 -21.40
N PHE A 123 -8.54 2.41 -20.69
CA PHE A 123 -7.65 1.28 -21.04
C PHE A 123 -8.35 0.01 -21.51
N VAL A 124 -9.66 -0.10 -21.35
CA VAL A 124 -10.43 -1.24 -21.85
C VAL A 124 -11.34 -0.79 -22.98
N VAL A 125 -12.27 0.13 -22.69
CA VAL A 125 -13.30 0.57 -23.63
C VAL A 125 -12.68 1.36 -24.78
N ASP A 126 -12.10 2.52 -24.46
CA ASP A 126 -11.68 3.50 -25.46
C ASP A 126 -10.39 3.08 -26.18
N LEU A 127 -9.55 2.26 -25.53
CA LEU A 127 -8.27 1.82 -26.11
C LEU A 127 -8.41 0.73 -27.17
N TRP A 128 -9.35 -0.22 -27.01
CA TRP A 128 -9.43 -1.37 -27.92
C TRP A 128 -10.77 -2.11 -27.96
N TYR A 129 -11.55 -2.14 -26.87
CA TYR A 129 -12.74 -2.99 -26.83
C TYR A 129 -13.88 -2.45 -27.69
N SER A 130 -14.10 -1.12 -27.70
CA SER A 130 -15.15 -0.50 -28.51
C SER A 130 -14.98 -0.69 -30.01
N ASP A 131 -13.72 -0.86 -30.46
CA ASP A 131 -13.39 -1.08 -31.86
C ASP A 131 -13.72 -2.51 -32.32
N ILE A 132 -13.86 -3.44 -31.37
CA ILE A 132 -14.16 -4.84 -31.63
C ILE A 132 -15.66 -5.11 -31.47
N THR A 133 -16.30 -4.55 -30.44
CA THR A 133 -17.71 -4.83 -30.13
C THR A 133 -18.38 -3.70 -29.34
N PRO A 134 -19.68 -3.44 -29.57
CA PRO A 134 -20.45 -2.50 -28.74
C PRO A 134 -20.90 -3.09 -27.39
N ASP A 135 -20.64 -4.38 -27.16
CA ASP A 135 -20.98 -5.07 -25.92
C ASP A 135 -20.39 -4.37 -24.67
N ARG A 136 -21.03 -4.56 -23.51
CA ARG A 136 -20.57 -4.05 -22.21
C ARG A 136 -20.39 -5.14 -21.16
N GLU A 137 -20.69 -6.40 -21.47
CA GLU A 137 -20.56 -7.50 -20.51
C GLU A 137 -19.11 -7.69 -20.06
N PHE A 138 -18.15 -7.65 -20.96
CA PHE A 138 -16.74 -7.87 -20.60
C PHE A 138 -16.16 -6.74 -19.70
N PRO A 139 -16.33 -5.44 -20.01
CA PRO A 139 -15.94 -4.37 -19.09
C PRO A 139 -16.57 -4.48 -17.70
N GLU A 140 -17.85 -4.86 -17.61
CA GLU A 140 -18.54 -5.06 -16.32
C GLU A 140 -18.02 -6.29 -15.56
N GLN A 141 -17.59 -7.34 -16.28
CA GLN A 141 -16.88 -8.46 -15.65
C GLN A 141 -15.53 -8.03 -15.09
N ILE A 142 -14.74 -7.21 -15.81
CA ILE A 142 -13.48 -6.67 -15.29
C ILE A 142 -13.74 -5.81 -14.05
N ARG A 143 -14.77 -4.95 -14.08
CA ARG A 143 -15.19 -4.17 -12.91
C ARG A 143 -15.39 -5.07 -11.70
N ALA A 144 -16.19 -6.13 -11.84
CA ALA A 144 -16.48 -7.04 -10.74
C ALA A 144 -15.20 -7.69 -10.17
N VAL A 145 -14.27 -8.09 -11.04
CA VAL A 145 -12.97 -8.67 -10.63
C VAL A 145 -12.12 -7.64 -9.86
N ILE A 146 -12.04 -6.39 -10.32
CA ILE A 146 -11.29 -5.34 -9.62
C ILE A 146 -11.91 -5.05 -8.26
N MET A 147 -13.25 -4.95 -8.17
CA MET A 147 -13.95 -4.70 -6.91
C MET A 147 -13.74 -5.83 -5.90
N ASP A 148 -13.78 -7.07 -6.36
CA ASP A 148 -13.48 -8.22 -5.50
C ASP A 148 -12.03 -8.18 -5.02
N ALA A 149 -11.09 -7.86 -5.91
CA ALA A 149 -9.68 -7.77 -5.57
C ALA A 149 -9.41 -6.69 -4.52
N LEU A 150 -9.99 -5.49 -4.69
CA LEU A 150 -9.91 -4.40 -3.70
C LEU A 150 -10.57 -4.78 -2.38
N GLY A 151 -11.69 -5.51 -2.42
CA GLY A 151 -12.33 -6.05 -1.22
C GLY A 151 -11.45 -7.04 -0.45
N GLU A 152 -10.72 -7.91 -1.15
CA GLU A 152 -9.75 -8.82 -0.54
C GLU A 152 -8.53 -8.08 0.03
N ILE A 153 -7.99 -7.10 -0.72
CA ILE A 153 -6.88 -6.25 -0.25
C ILE A 153 -7.30 -5.47 1.00
N SER A 154 -8.43 -4.77 0.96
CA SER A 154 -8.96 -3.99 2.08
C SER A 154 -9.14 -4.86 3.33
N GLY A 155 -9.72 -6.05 3.17
CA GLY A 155 -9.88 -7.00 4.27
C GLY A 155 -8.55 -7.41 4.91
N ARG A 156 -7.48 -7.55 4.12
CA ARG A 156 -6.14 -7.88 4.62
C ARG A 156 -5.45 -6.69 5.28
N VAL A 157 -5.53 -5.51 4.66
CA VAL A 157 -4.96 -4.26 5.20
C VAL A 157 -5.54 -3.94 6.58
N LYS A 158 -6.83 -4.18 6.81
CA LYS A 158 -7.48 -4.02 8.12
C LYS A 158 -6.90 -4.89 9.24
N ASN A 159 -6.18 -5.95 8.90
CA ASN A 159 -5.54 -6.87 9.84
C ASN A 159 -4.04 -6.60 10.02
N ILE A 160 -3.48 -5.64 9.29
CA ILE A 160 -2.08 -5.24 9.46
C ILE A 160 -1.96 -4.39 10.72
N ASN A 161 -0.99 -4.72 11.58
CA ASN A 161 -0.61 -3.85 12.68
C ASN A 161 0.19 -2.67 12.12
N LEU A 162 -0.48 -1.53 11.92
CA LEU A 162 0.12 -0.34 11.32
C LEU A 162 1.26 0.22 12.18
N VAL A 163 1.18 0.09 13.51
CA VAL A 163 2.24 0.56 14.41
C VAL A 163 3.51 -0.24 14.17
N ASP A 164 3.42 -1.57 14.17
CA ASP A 164 4.58 -2.45 13.90
C ASP A 164 5.15 -2.19 12.51
N LEU A 165 4.28 -2.07 11.49
CA LEU A 165 4.71 -1.81 10.12
C LEU A 165 5.51 -0.51 10.02
N LEU A 166 4.99 0.59 10.58
CA LEU A 166 5.59 1.93 10.45
C LEU A 166 6.81 2.13 11.36
N THR A 167 6.77 1.58 12.58
CA THR A 167 7.77 1.89 13.62
C THR A 167 8.86 0.83 13.76
N ARG A 168 8.64 -0.39 13.26
CA ARG A 168 9.64 -1.45 13.28
C ARG A 168 9.98 -1.85 11.86
N ASP A 169 9.05 -2.42 11.12
CA ASP A 169 9.37 -3.13 9.88
C ASP A 169 9.92 -2.18 8.79
N ILE A 170 9.35 -0.99 8.63
CA ILE A 170 9.87 0.04 7.71
C ILE A 170 11.18 0.64 8.22
N ILE A 171 11.31 0.86 9.53
CA ILE A 171 12.54 1.43 10.10
C ILE A 171 13.71 0.47 9.94
N ASP A 172 13.49 -0.82 10.19
CA ASP A 172 14.47 -1.89 10.00
C ASP A 172 14.88 -1.96 8.53
N LEU A 173 13.91 -1.93 7.59
CA LEU A 173 14.20 -1.91 6.15
C LEU A 173 15.04 -0.70 5.73
N VAL A 174 14.68 0.50 6.20
CA VAL A 174 15.47 1.72 5.93
C VAL A 174 16.86 1.61 6.54
N GLY A 175 16.97 1.07 7.76
CA GLY A 175 18.23 0.78 8.44
C GLY A 175 19.13 -0.13 7.61
N ASP A 176 18.59 -1.25 7.13
CA ASP A 176 19.31 -2.21 6.27
C ASP A 176 19.83 -1.54 4.98
N HIS A 177 19.02 -0.68 4.36
CA HIS A 177 19.43 0.08 3.18
C HIS A 177 20.54 1.11 3.49
N LEU A 178 20.43 1.82 4.61
CA LEU A 178 21.46 2.77 5.05
C LEU A 178 22.77 2.05 5.40
N ASP A 179 22.70 0.90 6.06
CA ASP A 179 23.88 0.10 6.40
C ASP A 179 24.53 -0.50 5.15
N LEU A 180 23.74 -0.98 4.18
CA LEU A 180 24.23 -1.41 2.88
C LEU A 180 24.97 -0.26 2.17
N PHE A 181 24.37 0.93 2.14
CA PHE A 181 24.99 2.12 1.56
C PHE A 181 26.30 2.48 2.28
N ARG A 182 26.29 2.58 3.61
CA ARG A 182 27.46 2.94 4.42
C ARG A 182 28.61 1.95 4.26
N ARG A 183 28.33 0.64 4.24
CA ARG A 183 29.33 -0.41 4.01
C ARG A 183 29.99 -0.24 2.64
N ASN A 184 29.19 -0.03 1.59
CA ASN A 184 29.72 0.16 0.24
C ASN A 184 30.46 1.50 0.09
N GLN A 185 29.97 2.56 0.71
CA GLN A 185 30.66 3.85 0.76
C GLN A 185 32.03 3.74 1.45
N ALA A 186 32.13 2.99 2.55
CA ALA A 186 33.39 2.75 3.24
C ALA A 186 34.40 1.98 2.37
N ILE A 187 33.94 1.04 1.55
CA ILE A 187 34.78 0.30 0.59
C ILE A 187 35.31 1.25 -0.50
N ILE A 188 34.48 2.16 -1.01
CA ILE A 188 34.88 3.14 -2.03
C ILE A 188 35.81 4.22 -1.45
N GLY A 189 35.59 4.57 -0.17
CA GLY A 189 36.27 5.64 0.53
C GLY A 189 35.39 6.88 0.67
N VAL A 190 35.15 7.32 1.91
CA VAL A 190 34.27 8.47 2.21
C VAL A 190 34.82 9.77 1.60
N ASP A 191 36.13 9.99 1.71
CA ASP A 191 36.79 11.19 1.16
C ASP A 191 36.72 11.20 -0.37
N VAL A 192 36.87 10.04 -0.99
CA VAL A 192 36.75 9.87 -2.45
C VAL A 192 35.33 10.23 -2.88
N MET A 193 34.31 9.65 -2.23
CA MET A 193 32.91 9.97 -2.52
C MET A 193 32.59 11.46 -2.34
N GLY A 194 33.21 12.14 -1.37
CA GLY A 194 33.03 13.58 -1.15
C GLY A 194 33.53 14.47 -2.30
N THR A 195 34.41 13.96 -3.17
CA THR A 195 34.99 14.72 -4.29
C THR A 195 34.30 14.51 -5.63
N LEU A 196 33.43 13.50 -5.73
CA LEU A 196 32.80 13.07 -6.98
C LEU A 196 31.47 13.79 -7.23
N SER A 197 31.06 13.86 -8.50
CA SER A 197 29.70 14.29 -8.86
C SER A 197 28.64 13.31 -8.33
N SER A 198 27.35 13.68 -8.42
CA SER A 198 26.27 12.76 -8.02
C SER A 198 26.25 11.51 -8.92
N GLU A 199 26.39 11.71 -10.22
CA GLU A 199 26.38 10.65 -11.23
C GLU A 199 27.57 9.71 -11.05
N GLU A 200 28.76 10.26 -10.80
CA GLU A 200 29.97 9.46 -10.55
C GLU A 200 29.87 8.63 -9.26
N ARG A 201 29.25 9.19 -8.20
CA ARG A 201 28.98 8.45 -6.96
C ARG A 201 28.01 7.29 -7.21
N ASP A 202 26.92 7.54 -7.91
CA ASP A 202 25.90 6.53 -8.21
C ASP A 202 26.48 5.40 -9.07
N GLU A 203 27.27 5.72 -10.09
CA GLU A 203 27.87 4.71 -10.96
C GLU A 203 28.89 3.84 -10.21
N ARG A 204 29.74 4.45 -9.36
CA ARG A 204 30.67 3.67 -8.52
C ARG A 204 29.93 2.79 -7.52
N LEU A 205 28.90 3.33 -6.86
CA LEU A 205 28.09 2.56 -5.92
C LEU A 205 27.41 1.38 -6.61
N LYS A 206 26.80 1.61 -7.79
CA LYS A 206 26.19 0.58 -8.62
C LYS A 206 27.18 -0.50 -8.99
N HIS A 207 28.38 -0.14 -9.45
CA HIS A 207 29.43 -1.09 -9.81
C HIS A 207 29.84 -1.98 -8.62
N HIS A 208 30.04 -1.39 -7.43
CA HIS A 208 30.38 -2.14 -6.23
C HIS A 208 29.25 -3.09 -5.79
N LEU A 209 28.00 -2.62 -5.77
CA LEU A 209 26.83 -3.43 -5.41
C LEU A 209 26.56 -4.57 -6.41
N MET A 210 26.82 -4.34 -7.70
CA MET A 210 26.75 -5.41 -8.72
C MET A 210 27.83 -6.46 -8.48
N ALA A 211 29.07 -6.04 -8.20
CA ALA A 211 30.17 -6.95 -7.91
C ALA A 211 29.93 -7.79 -6.64
N SER A 212 29.33 -7.20 -5.60
CA SER A 212 28.96 -7.91 -4.37
C SER A 212 27.67 -8.72 -4.47
N LYS A 213 26.92 -8.60 -5.58
CA LYS A 213 25.59 -9.19 -5.78
C LYS A 213 24.55 -8.73 -4.76
N GLU A 214 24.76 -7.57 -4.14
CA GLU A 214 23.80 -6.94 -3.22
C GLU A 214 22.92 -5.89 -3.92
N LEU A 215 23.17 -5.61 -5.21
CA LEU A 215 22.29 -4.72 -5.98
C LEU A 215 20.92 -5.36 -6.18
N HIS A 216 19.86 -4.65 -5.78
CA HIS A 216 18.49 -5.09 -6.01
C HIS A 216 18.21 -5.24 -7.52
N PRO A 217 17.58 -6.33 -7.99
CA PRO A 217 17.39 -6.60 -9.43
C PRO A 217 16.66 -5.49 -10.20
N ALA A 218 15.77 -4.76 -9.53
CA ALA A 218 15.04 -3.65 -10.15
C ALA A 218 15.98 -2.49 -10.55
N LEU A 219 17.15 -2.34 -9.93
CA LEU A 219 18.08 -1.23 -10.18
C LEU A 219 19.10 -1.54 -11.29
N ILE A 220 19.04 -2.73 -11.90
CA ILE A 220 19.98 -3.14 -12.95
C ILE A 220 19.68 -2.41 -14.25
N SER A 221 18.42 -2.45 -14.69
CA SER A 221 17.92 -1.82 -15.91
C SER A 221 16.41 -1.60 -15.85
N PRO A 222 15.82 -0.71 -16.67
CA PRO A 222 14.37 -0.50 -16.73
C PRO A 222 13.58 -1.79 -17.04
N GLU A 223 14.11 -2.66 -17.88
CA GLU A 223 13.49 -3.95 -18.21
C GLU A 223 13.51 -4.90 -17.01
N SER A 224 14.55 -4.81 -16.19
CA SER A 224 14.69 -5.60 -14.97
C SER A 224 13.73 -5.10 -13.88
N GLU A 225 13.59 -3.78 -13.74
CA GLU A 225 12.56 -3.15 -12.91
C GLU A 225 11.17 -3.66 -13.28
N TYR A 226 10.80 -3.54 -14.55
CA TYR A 226 9.50 -3.99 -15.04
C TYR A 226 9.24 -5.47 -14.73
N LYS A 227 10.25 -6.34 -14.91
CA LYS A 227 10.15 -7.78 -14.55
C LYS A 227 9.97 -8.00 -13.05
N VAL A 228 10.60 -7.20 -12.19
CA VAL A 228 10.38 -7.28 -10.74
C VAL A 228 8.94 -6.89 -10.42
N LEU A 229 8.43 -5.79 -11.00
CA LEU A 229 7.05 -5.36 -10.78
C LEU A 229 6.04 -6.41 -11.29
N GLN A 230 6.27 -7.00 -12.47
CA GLN A 230 5.46 -8.12 -12.97
C GLN A 230 5.43 -9.30 -12.00
N ARG A 231 6.57 -9.66 -11.40
CA ARG A 231 6.65 -10.76 -10.42
C ARG A 231 5.90 -10.43 -9.15
N LEU A 232 6.04 -9.21 -8.63
CA LEU A 232 5.28 -8.75 -7.46
C LEU A 232 3.78 -8.79 -7.76
N MET A 233 3.35 -8.30 -8.92
CA MET A 233 1.95 -8.30 -9.31
C MET A 233 1.39 -9.68 -9.59
N ALA A 234 2.18 -10.59 -10.13
CA ALA A 234 1.80 -12.00 -10.19
C ALA A 234 1.53 -12.56 -8.79
N GLY A 235 2.36 -12.21 -7.80
CA GLY A 235 2.15 -12.54 -6.40
C GLY A 235 0.84 -11.96 -5.87
N VAL A 236 0.60 -10.66 -6.05
CA VAL A 236 -0.65 -9.99 -5.63
C VAL A 236 -1.86 -10.67 -6.26
N LEU A 237 -1.83 -10.97 -7.55
CA LEU A 237 -2.93 -11.63 -8.26
C LEU A 237 -3.27 -13.02 -7.70
N THR A 238 -2.27 -13.77 -7.21
CA THR A 238 -2.54 -15.06 -6.55
C THR A 238 -3.30 -14.92 -5.23
N LEU A 239 -3.27 -13.73 -4.62
CA LEU A 239 -3.94 -13.43 -3.37
C LEU A 239 -5.35 -12.89 -3.55
N VAL A 240 -5.64 -12.27 -4.71
CA VAL A 240 -6.89 -11.55 -4.96
C VAL A 240 -7.81 -12.23 -5.97
N LEU A 241 -7.27 -12.96 -6.97
CA LEU A 241 -8.10 -13.60 -7.99
C LEU A 241 -8.84 -14.80 -7.42
N ARG A 242 -10.10 -14.97 -7.84
CA ARG A 242 -10.89 -16.14 -7.46
C ARG A 242 -10.30 -17.41 -8.11
N PRO A 243 -10.50 -18.61 -7.53
CA PRO A 243 -9.99 -19.85 -8.10
C PRO A 243 -10.45 -20.14 -9.55
N ARG A 244 -11.59 -19.59 -9.98
CA ARG A 244 -12.07 -19.73 -11.37
C ARG A 244 -11.25 -18.86 -12.34
N GLU A 245 -11.00 -17.60 -11.97
CA GLU A 245 -10.21 -16.65 -12.77
C GLU A 245 -8.73 -17.03 -12.80
N ALA A 246 -8.17 -17.44 -11.66
CA ALA A 246 -6.76 -17.82 -11.53
C ALA A 246 -6.37 -19.05 -12.36
N GLN A 247 -7.36 -19.89 -12.73
CA GLN A 247 -7.15 -21.06 -13.59
C GLN A 247 -7.06 -20.70 -15.08
N CYS A 248 -7.52 -19.52 -15.50
CA CYS A 248 -7.41 -19.07 -16.88
C CYS A 248 -6.05 -18.35 -17.11
N PRO A 249 -5.13 -18.94 -17.90
CA PRO A 249 -3.80 -18.34 -18.11
C PRO A 249 -3.86 -16.98 -18.82
N VAL A 250 -4.84 -16.79 -19.69
CA VAL A 250 -5.05 -15.54 -20.45
C VAL A 250 -5.47 -14.42 -19.50
N ILE A 251 -6.50 -14.64 -18.68
CA ILE A 251 -6.96 -13.66 -17.69
C ILE A 251 -5.83 -13.28 -16.73
N ARG A 252 -5.10 -14.26 -16.20
CA ARG A 252 -3.98 -14.00 -15.29
C ARG A 252 -2.88 -13.18 -15.94
N SER A 253 -2.58 -13.43 -17.22
CA SER A 253 -1.53 -12.71 -17.94
C SER A 253 -1.96 -11.28 -18.24
N ILE A 254 -3.17 -11.09 -18.77
CA ILE A 254 -3.73 -9.75 -19.06
C ILE A 254 -3.84 -8.94 -17.76
N ALA A 255 -4.39 -9.52 -16.69
CA ALA A 255 -4.50 -8.84 -15.40
C ALA A 255 -3.14 -8.44 -14.83
N ARG A 256 -2.11 -9.30 -14.98
CA ARG A 256 -0.74 -8.98 -14.52
C ARG A 256 -0.18 -7.82 -15.31
N GLU A 257 -0.29 -7.84 -16.64
CA GLU A 257 0.25 -6.76 -17.46
C GLU A 257 -0.48 -5.46 -17.16
N LEU A 258 -1.81 -5.43 -17.20
CA LEU A 258 -2.60 -4.23 -16.90
C LEU A 258 -2.26 -3.65 -15.52
N LEU A 259 -2.23 -4.49 -14.48
CA LEU A 259 -1.89 -4.04 -13.13
C LEU A 259 -0.45 -3.51 -13.05
N THR A 260 0.49 -4.16 -13.73
CA THR A 260 1.90 -3.75 -13.70
C THR A 260 2.12 -2.44 -14.46
N CYS A 261 1.68 -2.35 -15.72
CA CYS A 261 2.01 -1.22 -16.58
C CYS A 261 1.12 0.00 -16.35
N LEU A 262 -0.16 -0.17 -15.97
CA LEU A 262 -1.09 0.95 -15.86
C LEU A 262 -1.24 1.49 -14.45
N VAL A 263 -0.97 0.66 -13.44
CA VAL A 263 -1.17 1.03 -12.03
C VAL A 263 0.16 1.13 -11.32
N ILE A 264 0.92 0.04 -11.27
CA ILE A 264 2.12 0.00 -10.43
C ILE A 264 3.28 0.80 -11.02
N GLN A 265 3.60 0.64 -12.29
CA GLN A 265 4.69 1.38 -12.91
C GLN A 265 4.50 2.91 -12.79
N PRO A 266 3.32 3.49 -13.08
CA PRO A 266 3.10 4.91 -12.86
C PRO A 266 3.20 5.33 -11.40
N LEU A 267 2.72 4.51 -10.46
CA LEU A 267 2.85 4.78 -9.02
C LEU A 267 4.31 4.75 -8.54
N MET A 268 5.11 3.80 -9.04
CA MET A 268 6.53 3.71 -8.72
C MET A 268 7.30 4.89 -9.32
N ASN A 269 6.98 5.29 -10.55
CA ASN A 269 7.56 6.48 -11.17
C ASN A 269 7.19 7.74 -10.37
N LEU A 270 5.93 7.87 -9.91
CA LEU A 270 5.51 9.00 -9.08
C LEU A 270 6.22 9.02 -7.71
N ALA A 271 6.45 7.86 -7.11
CA ALA A 271 7.14 7.73 -5.83
C ALA A 271 8.66 7.93 -5.94
N SER A 272 9.20 7.90 -7.15
CA SER A 272 10.62 8.15 -7.41
C SER A 272 10.96 9.63 -7.18
N PRO A 273 11.95 9.95 -6.32
CA PRO A 273 12.33 11.32 -6.02
C PRO A 273 12.68 12.13 -7.28
N GLY A 274 13.23 11.48 -8.31
CA GLY A 274 13.61 12.15 -9.56
C GLY A 274 12.43 12.76 -10.33
N TYR A 275 11.26 12.14 -10.28
CA TYR A 275 10.06 12.64 -10.97
C TYR A 275 9.36 13.76 -10.20
N VAL A 276 9.43 13.74 -8.86
CA VAL A 276 8.89 14.83 -8.01
C VAL A 276 9.64 16.15 -8.25
N PHE A 277 10.93 16.09 -8.58
CA PHE A 277 11.77 17.27 -8.80
C PHE A 277 12.04 17.61 -10.27
N ASN A 278 11.69 16.74 -11.23
CA ASN A 278 11.82 17.04 -12.66
C ASN A 278 10.65 16.45 -13.50
N PRO A 279 9.54 17.19 -13.65
CA PRO A 279 8.34 16.70 -14.34
C PRO A 279 8.48 16.57 -15.88
N PHE A 280 9.65 16.88 -16.46
CA PHE A 280 9.87 16.89 -17.91
C PHE A 280 10.68 15.69 -18.44
N ALA A 281 11.00 14.70 -17.61
CA ALA A 281 11.64 13.46 -18.06
C ALA A 281 10.57 12.48 -18.61
N LEU A 282 10.05 12.79 -19.81
CA LEU A 282 9.34 11.86 -20.69
C LEU A 282 10.26 11.47 -21.85
#